data_AF-A0A420Z8L0-F1
#
_entry.id   AF-A0A420Z8L0-F1
#
_cell.length_a   1.000
_cell.length_b   1.000
_cell.length_c   1.000
_cell.angle_alpha   90.00
_cell.angle_beta   90.00
_cell.angle_gamma   90.00
#
_symmetry.space_group_name_H-M   'P 1'
#
loop_
_entity.id
_entity.type
_entity.pdbx_description
1 polymer ?
#
loop_
_entity_poly.entity_id
_entity_poly.type
_entity_poly.pdbx_seq_one_letter_code
_entity_poly.pdbx_strand_id
1 'polypeptide(L)'
;MTKVQLSLTDQEANILGSYGSQFGYNLAKTIRFFISKASEEILKKTMPVYQMSQKTEEKGLKALDEYRKGKAIKVEDVEEFFDLL
;
A
#
# COMPACT_ATOMS: atom_id res chain seq x y z
N MET A 1 11.66 -5.95 20.63
CA MET A 1 11.77 -4.65 19.92
C MET A 1 13.13 -4.64 19.22
N THR A 2 13.17 -4.45 17.89
CA THR A 2 14.43 -4.46 17.13
C THR A 2 15.07 -3.09 17.15
N LYS A 3 16.37 -3.00 17.45
CA LYS A 3 17.12 -1.73 17.47
C LYS A 3 17.91 -1.57 16.19
N VAL A 4 17.84 -0.39 15.58
CA VAL A 4 18.68 0.02 14.45
C VAL A 4 19.58 1.16 14.92
N GLN A 5 20.88 1.05 14.65
CA GLN A 5 21.86 2.08 14.96
C GLN A 5 22.48 2.58 13.65
N LEU A 6 22.45 3.90 13.46
CA LEU A 6 22.95 4.59 12.28
C LEU A 6 23.91 5.68 12.74
N SER A 7 25.06 5.76 12.09
CA SER A 7 25.99 6.87 12.25
C SER A 7 25.71 7.88 11.15
N LEU A 8 25.53 9.13 11.53
CA LEU A 8 25.31 10.25 10.63
C LEU A 8 26.41 11.27 10.86
N THR A 9 26.82 11.95 9.79
CA THR A 9 27.57 13.20 9.92
C THR A 9 26.67 14.27 10.54
N ASP A 10 27.28 15.30 11.15
CA ASP A 10 26.54 16.43 11.71
C ASP A 10 25.67 17.13 10.66
N GLN A 11 26.14 17.15 9.41
CA GLN A 11 25.44 17.75 8.28
C GLN A 11 24.16 16.97 7.95
N GLU A 12 24.24 15.65 7.83
CA GLU A 12 23.09 14.79 7.56
C GLU A 12 22.07 14.85 8.72
N ALA A 13 22.54 14.81 9.96
CA ALA A 13 21.70 14.92 11.14
C ALA A 13 20.96 16.27 11.18
N ASN A 14 21.65 17.37 10.85
CA ASN A 14 21.06 18.69 10.81
C ASN A 14 20.03 18.85 9.69
N ILE A 15 20.29 18.32 8.49
CA ILE A 15 19.35 18.38 7.37
C ILE A 15 18.07 17.62 7.74
N LEU A 16 18.19 16.38 8.21
CA LEU A 16 17.03 15.56 8.59
C LEU A 16 16.29 16.15 9.80
N GLY A 17 17.02 16.69 10.77
CA GLY A 17 16.45 17.37 11.93
C GLY A 17 15.64 18.60 11.53
N SER A 18 16.20 19.46 10.67
CA SER A 18 15.57 20.70 10.20
C SER A 18 14.37 20.45 9.30
N TYR A 19 14.39 19.37 8.53
CA TYR A 19 13.22 18.94 7.75
C TYR A 19 12.10 18.43 8.68
N GLY A 20 12.45 17.53 9.61
CA GLY A 20 11.48 16.93 10.53
C GLY A 20 10.82 17.92 11.47
N SER A 21 11.56 18.94 11.93
CA SER A 21 11.05 19.95 12.86
C SER A 21 9.89 20.75 12.28
N GLN A 22 9.83 20.94 10.96
CA GLN A 22 8.71 21.59 10.26
C GLN A 22 7.39 20.84 10.46
N PHE A 23 7.46 19.52 10.74
CA PHE A 23 6.31 18.66 11.02
C PHE A 23 6.20 18.30 12.51
N GLY A 24 6.95 18.96 13.38
CA GLY A 24 7.00 18.66 14.82
C GLY A 24 7.68 17.32 15.15
N TYR A 25 8.51 16.78 14.26
CA TYR A 25 9.21 15.52 14.45
C TYR A 25 10.64 15.73 14.95
N ASN A 26 11.09 14.83 15.83
CA ASN A 26 12.49 14.73 16.20
C ASN A 26 13.27 13.88 15.18
N LEU A 27 14.60 13.99 15.19
CA LEU A 27 15.49 13.32 14.23
C LEU A 27 15.19 11.81 14.10
N ALA A 28 15.02 11.10 15.22
CA ALA A 28 14.72 9.67 15.21
C ALA A 28 13.37 9.34 14.53
N LYS A 29 12.34 10.15 14.76
CA LYS A 29 11.03 9.99 14.09
C LYS A 29 11.13 10.29 12.60
N THR A 30 11.90 11.30 12.22
CA THR A 30 12.17 11.63 10.81
C THR A 30 12.89 10.49 10.09
N ILE A 31 13.97 9.96 10.68
CA ILE A 31 14.71 8.82 10.12
C ILE A 31 13.78 7.62 9.92
N ARG A 32 12.96 7.28 10.92
CA ARG A 32 11.98 6.19 10.80
C ARG A 32 11.01 6.42 9.65
N PHE A 33 10.48 7.63 9.49
CA PHE A 33 9.57 7.97 8.41
C PHE A 33 10.21 7.75 7.03
N PHE A 34 11.43 8.25 6.82
CA PHE A 34 12.13 8.08 5.55
C PHE A 34 12.46 6.61 5.26
N ILE A 35 12.94 5.86 6.25
CA ILE A 35 13.19 4.41 6.09
C ILE A 35 11.89 3.70 5.74
N SER A 36 10.77 4.01 6.40
CA SER A 36 9.47 3.42 6.10
C SER A 36 9.03 3.73 4.68
N LYS A 37 9.19 4.96 4.19
CA LYS A 37 8.83 5.33 2.82
C LYS A 37 9.71 4.67 1.77
N ALA A 38 11.03 4.65 1.97
CA ALA A 38 11.94 3.92 1.07
C ALA A 38 11.62 2.41 1.05
N SER A 39 11.33 1.83 2.21
CA SER A 39 10.95 0.42 2.33
C SER A 39 9.62 0.14 1.64
N GLU A 40 8.62 1.03 1.78
CA GLU A 40 7.32 0.91 1.10
C GLU A 40 7.49 0.85 -0.42
N GLU A 41 8.33 1.69 -1.00
CA GLU A 41 8.59 1.70 -2.45
C GLU A 41 9.26 0.41 -2.94
N ILE A 42 10.21 -0.12 -2.16
CA ILE A 42 10.88 -1.39 -2.48
C ILE A 42 9.89 -2.55 -2.37
N LEU A 43 9.09 -2.58 -1.30
CA LEU A 43 8.13 -3.64 -1.02
C LEU A 43 6.95 -3.64 -2.01
N LYS A 44 6.52 -2.47 -2.50
CA LYS A 44 5.54 -2.40 -3.60
C LYS A 44 6.03 -3.12 -4.86
N LYS A 45 7.32 -3.07 -5.16
CA LYS A 45 7.94 -3.80 -6.29
C LYS A 45 8.11 -5.29 -6.02
N THR A 46 8.07 -5.71 -4.76
CA THR A 46 8.27 -7.10 -4.31
C THR A 46 7.04 -7.66 -3.62
N MET A 47 5.84 -7.12 -3.88
CA MET A 47 4.62 -7.64 -3.26
C MET A 47 4.53 -9.14 -3.52
N PRO A 48 4.49 -9.97 -2.46
CA PRO A 48 4.40 -11.40 -2.63
C PRO A 48 3.11 -11.71 -3.38
N VAL A 49 3.25 -12.28 -4.58
CA VAL A 49 2.12 -12.75 -5.35
C VAL A 49 1.71 -14.08 -4.74
N TYR A 50 0.57 -14.12 -4.07
CA TYR A 50 0.04 -15.36 -3.51
C TYR A 50 -0.69 -16.13 -4.60
N GLN A 51 -0.40 -17.42 -4.72
CA GLN A 51 -1.16 -18.28 -5.63
C GLN A 51 -2.62 -18.31 -5.17
N MET A 52 -3.51 -17.95 -6.09
CA MET A 52 -4.95 -18.01 -5.85
C MET A 52 -5.39 -19.47 -5.67
N SER A 53 -6.36 -19.72 -4.78
CA SER A 53 -6.94 -21.07 -4.69
C SER A 53 -7.66 -21.43 -5.99
N GLN A 54 -7.59 -22.70 -6.42
CA GLN A 54 -8.24 -23.18 -7.65
C GLN A 54 -9.72 -22.77 -7.71
N LYS A 55 -10.44 -22.89 -6.58
CA LYS A 55 -11.86 -22.50 -6.47
C LYS A 55 -12.08 -21.01 -6.77
N THR A 56 -11.18 -20.15 -6.33
CA THR A 56 -11.29 -18.70 -6.58
C THR A 56 -10.96 -18.39 -8.02
N GLU A 57 -9.97 -19.06 -8.60
CA GLU A 57 -9.60 -18.91 -10.01
C GLU A 57 -10.76 -19.31 -10.93
N GLU A 58 -11.38 -20.47 -10.70
CA GLU A 58 -12.55 -20.94 -11.44
C GLU A 58 -13.73 -19.95 -11.39
N LYS A 59 -14.00 -19.39 -10.19
CA LYS A 59 -15.03 -18.35 -10.04
C LYS A 59 -14.69 -17.08 -10.80
N GLY A 60 -13.43 -16.65 -10.75
CA GLY A 60 -12.96 -15.47 -11.49
C GLY A 60 -13.08 -15.64 -12.99
N LEU A 61 -12.68 -16.80 -13.51
CA LEU A 61 -12.82 -17.16 -14.93
C LEU A 61 -14.29 -17.19 -15.36
N LYS A 62 -15.17 -17.74 -14.52
CA LYS A 62 -16.61 -17.73 -14.77
C LYS A 62 -17.17 -16.31 -14.80
N ALA A 63 -16.81 -15.46 -13.83
CA ALA A 63 -17.27 -14.07 -13.80
C ALA A 63 -16.80 -13.27 -15.04
N LEU A 64 -15.57 -13.51 -15.51
CA LEU A 64 -15.05 -12.91 -16.75
C LEU A 64 -15.84 -13.36 -17.98
N ASP A 65 -16.19 -14.64 -18.07
CA ASP A 65 -17.02 -15.19 -19.15
C ASP A 65 -18.44 -14.60 -19.11
N GLU A 66 -19.05 -14.48 -17.92
CA GLU A 66 -20.36 -13.87 -17.74
C GLU A 66 -20.36 -12.37 -18.13
N TYR A 67 -19.30 -11.63 -17.77
CA TYR A 67 -19.11 -10.25 -18.20
C TYR A 67 -19.01 -10.14 -19.73
N ARG A 68 -18.19 -11.00 -20.37
CA ARG A 68 -18.06 -11.05 -21.84
C ARG A 68 -19.36 -11.38 -22.55
N LYS A 69 -20.23 -12.15 -21.90
CA LYS A 69 -21.58 -12.48 -22.38
C LYS A 69 -22.62 -11.38 -22.10
N GLY A 70 -22.20 -10.24 -21.55
CA GLY A 70 -23.08 -9.09 -21.29
C GLY A 70 -24.00 -9.27 -20.10
N LYS A 71 -23.71 -10.20 -19.18
CA LYS A 71 -24.52 -10.41 -17.98
C LYS A 71 -24.26 -9.39 -16.87
N ALA A 72 -23.25 -8.55 -17.03
CA ALA A 72 -22.94 -7.51 -16.07
C ALA A 72 -23.84 -6.29 -16.29
N ILE A 73 -24.41 -5.78 -15.20
CA ILE A 73 -25.12 -4.51 -15.17
C ILE A 73 -24.17 -3.41 -14.72
N LYS A 74 -24.23 -2.25 -15.37
CA LYS A 74 -23.55 -1.06 -14.90
C LYS A 74 -24.37 -0.50 -13.74
N VAL A 75 -23.71 -0.31 -12.61
CA VAL A 75 -24.29 0.31 -11.43
C VAL A 75 -23.79 1.74 -11.36
N GLU A 76 -24.69 2.72 -11.42
CA GLU A 76 -24.36 4.13 -11.37
C GLU A 76 -24.53 4.73 -9.96
N ASP A 77 -25.41 4.12 -9.16
CA ASP A 77 -25.65 4.49 -7.77
C ASP A 77 -25.37 3.29 -6.84
N VAL A 78 -24.61 3.54 -5.78
CA VAL A 78 -24.27 2.52 -4.78
C VAL A 78 -25.48 2.16 -3.92
N GLU A 79 -26.39 3.10 -3.67
CA GLU A 79 -27.63 2.85 -2.90
C GLU A 79 -28.54 1.90 -3.69
N GLU A 80 -28.73 2.16 -4.99
CA GLU A 80 -29.52 1.30 -5.89
C GLU A 80 -29.02 -0.16 -5.94
N PHE A 81 -27.69 -0.36 -5.84
CA PHE A 81 -27.11 -1.70 -5.81
C PHE A 81 -27.56 -2.52 -4.59
N PHE A 82 -27.61 -1.89 -3.42
CA PHE A 82 -27.96 -2.59 -2.18
C PHE A 82 -29.47 -2.81 -2.02
N ASP A 83 -30.30 -1.99 -2.67
CA ASP A 83 -31.75 -2.21 -2.73
C ASP A 83 -32.15 -3.39 -3.64
N LEU A 84 -31.26 -3.80 -4.55
CA LEU A 84 -31.47 -4.91 -5.48
C LEU A 84 -30.98 -6.28 -4.96
N LEU A 85 -30.34 -6.32 -3.79
CA LEU A 85 -29.77 -7.51 -3.14
C LEU A 85 -30.75 -8.20 -2.19
#